data_AF-A0A7Y4K253-F1
#
_entry.id   AF-A0A7Y4K253-F1
#
_cell.length_a   1.000
_cell.length_b   1.000
_cell.length_c   1.000
_cell.angle_alpha   90.00
_cell.angle_beta   90.00
_cell.angle_gamma   90.00
#
_symmetry.space_group_name_H-M   'P 1'
#
loop_
_entity.id
_entity.type
_entity.pdbx_description
1 polymer ?
#
loop_
_entity_poly.entity_id
_entity_poly.type
_entity_poly.pdbx_seq_one_letter_code
_entity_poly.pdbx_strand_id
1 'polypeptide(L)'
;LVGFSTGGGEVARYIGRHGTGRVKKAVLISSVPPFMLKTADNPNGLPIEVFDGIRKAQMDNRAQLYRDIPSGPFYGFNRPGAKVSQGLIDAWWAQGMQGGHKNTYDSIAAFSATDFRADLKKFDVPTLVIHGDDDQIVPIDISGRQSAKLI
;
A
#
# COMPACT_ATOMS: atom_id res chain seq x y z
N LEU A 1 -15.46 -1.79 -6.96
CA LEU A 1 -14.56 -0.97 -6.12
C LEU A 1 -13.15 -1.04 -6.70
N VAL A 2 -12.42 0.07 -6.73
CA VAL A 2 -11.03 0.12 -7.23
C VAL A 2 -10.19 0.71 -6.11
N GLY A 3 -9.21 -0.06 -5.62
CA GLY A 3 -8.34 0.34 -4.52
C GLY A 3 -6.89 0.36 -4.96
N PHE A 4 -6.21 1.47 -4.71
CA PHE A 4 -4.77 1.62 -4.91
C PHE A 4 -4.01 1.55 -3.59
N SER A 5 -2.92 0.78 -3.51
CA SER A 5 -2.06 0.69 -2.33
C SER A 5 -2.84 0.38 -1.05
N THR A 6 -2.77 1.24 -0.02
CA THR A 6 -3.57 1.13 1.22
C THR A 6 -5.06 1.00 0.95
N GLY A 7 -5.58 1.69 -0.07
CA GLY A 7 -6.99 1.62 -0.46
C GLY A 7 -7.43 0.23 -0.94
N GLY A 8 -6.50 -0.61 -1.42
CA GLY A 8 -6.80 -2.01 -1.69
C GLY A 8 -7.07 -2.84 -0.43
N GLY A 9 -6.39 -2.52 0.69
CA GLY A 9 -6.70 -3.07 2.00
C GLY A 9 -8.06 -2.62 2.51
N GLU A 10 -8.43 -1.36 2.26
CA GLU A 10 -9.77 -0.84 2.57
C GLU A 10 -10.86 -1.60 1.79
N VAL A 11 -10.67 -1.81 0.48
CA VAL A 11 -11.57 -2.63 -0.34
C VAL A 11 -11.68 -4.04 0.20
N ALA A 12 -10.55 -4.67 0.55
CA ALA A 12 -10.53 -6.02 1.12
C ALA A 12 -11.32 -6.09 2.42
N ARG A 13 -11.03 -5.20 3.37
CA ARG A 13 -11.72 -5.14 4.66
C ARG A 13 -13.20 -4.82 4.52
N TYR A 14 -13.58 -3.94 3.59
CA TYR A 14 -14.97 -3.64 3.30
C TYR A 14 -15.72 -4.92 2.87
N ILE A 15 -15.20 -5.65 1.89
CA ILE A 15 -15.80 -6.91 1.43
C ILE A 15 -15.81 -7.93 2.56
N GLY A 16 -14.71 -8.07 3.30
CA GLY A 16 -14.61 -9.03 4.40
C GLY A 16 -15.61 -8.80 5.55
N ARG A 17 -16.02 -7.54 5.76
CA ARG A 17 -16.99 -7.14 6.81
C ARG A 17 -18.43 -7.02 6.33
N HIS A 18 -18.64 -6.61 5.08
CA HIS A 18 -19.96 -6.23 4.57
C HIS A 18 -20.45 -7.11 3.40
N GLY A 19 -19.63 -8.06 2.95
CA GLY A 19 -19.91 -8.89 1.79
C GLY A 19 -19.92 -8.10 0.48
N THR A 20 -20.44 -8.74 -0.56
CA THR A 20 -20.40 -8.24 -1.95
C THR A 20 -21.76 -7.86 -2.50
N GLY A 21 -22.82 -7.83 -1.67
CA GLY A 21 -24.18 -7.47 -2.11
C GLY A 21 -24.29 -6.08 -2.78
N ARG A 22 -23.31 -5.20 -2.55
CA ARG A 22 -23.19 -3.86 -3.20
C ARG A 22 -21.96 -3.73 -4.11
N VAL A 23 -21.24 -4.81 -4.37
CA VAL A 23 -19.98 -4.82 -5.10
C VAL A 23 -20.11 -5.77 -6.29
N LYS A 24 -20.11 -5.25 -7.51
CA LYS A 24 -20.19 -6.10 -8.72
C LYS A 24 -18.83 -6.66 -9.15
N LYS A 25 -17.75 -5.90 -8.93
CA LYS A 25 -16.36 -6.23 -9.28
C LYS A 25 -15.40 -5.50 -8.36
N ALA A 26 -14.20 -6.04 -8.17
CA ALA A 26 -13.11 -5.39 -7.46
C ALA A 26 -11.85 -5.25 -8.34
N VAL A 27 -11.04 -4.23 -8.07
CA VAL A 27 -9.71 -4.05 -8.66
C VAL A 27 -8.74 -3.65 -7.55
N LEU A 28 -7.62 -4.36 -7.45
CA LEU A 28 -6.53 -4.11 -6.50
C LEU A 28 -5.29 -3.68 -7.29
N ILE A 29 -4.85 -2.44 -7.13
CA ILE A 29 -3.74 -1.83 -7.89
C ILE A 29 -2.58 -1.54 -6.92
N SER A 30 -1.46 -2.25 -7.07
CA SER A 30 -0.28 -2.12 -6.18
C SER A 30 -0.65 -2.20 -4.69
N SER A 31 -1.60 -3.07 -4.34
CA SER A 31 -2.31 -3.05 -3.06
C SER A 31 -1.59 -3.78 -1.93
N VAL A 32 -1.77 -3.31 -0.69
CA VAL A 32 -1.12 -3.88 0.52
C VAL A 32 -1.54 -5.31 0.94
N PRO A 33 -2.73 -5.85 0.59
CA PRO A 33 -3.05 -7.25 0.90
C PRO A 33 -2.10 -8.24 0.20
N PRO A 34 -1.90 -9.44 0.79
CA PRO A 34 -2.57 -9.94 1.99
C PRO A 34 -2.04 -9.41 3.32
N PHE A 35 -0.72 -9.22 3.46
CA PHE A 35 -0.11 -8.78 4.72
C PHE A 35 1.36 -8.38 4.50
N MET A 36 1.73 -7.13 4.83
CA MET A 36 3.09 -6.63 4.55
C MET A 36 4.11 -6.99 5.62
N LEU A 37 3.74 -6.93 6.91
CA LEU A 37 4.67 -7.09 8.02
C LEU A 37 5.19 -8.52 8.13
N LYS A 38 6.49 -8.65 8.38
CA LYS A 38 7.14 -9.92 8.71
C LYS A 38 6.68 -10.41 10.08
N THR A 39 6.13 -11.62 10.11
CA THR A 39 5.74 -12.34 11.33
C THR A 39 6.17 -13.80 11.22
N ALA A 40 6.00 -14.58 12.29
CA ALA A 40 6.33 -16.02 12.27
C ALA A 40 5.58 -16.78 11.17
N ASP A 41 4.35 -16.37 10.88
CA ASP A 41 3.47 -16.95 9.86
C ASP A 41 3.43 -16.14 8.54
N ASN A 42 4.25 -15.10 8.43
CA ASN A 42 4.53 -14.34 7.21
C ASN A 42 6.04 -14.04 7.09
N PRO A 43 6.89 -15.07 6.95
CA PRO A 43 8.35 -14.92 7.07
C PRO A 43 9.00 -14.09 5.95
N ASN A 44 8.31 -13.96 4.80
CA ASN A 44 8.78 -13.20 3.64
C ASN A 44 8.38 -11.72 3.69
N GLY A 45 7.56 -11.32 4.68
CA GLY A 45 7.15 -9.93 4.85
C GLY A 45 8.32 -8.98 5.11
N LEU A 46 8.02 -7.68 5.14
CA LEU A 46 8.99 -6.65 5.43
C LEU A 46 9.27 -6.56 6.94
N PRO A 47 10.53 -6.40 7.36
CA PRO A 47 10.89 -6.17 8.76
C PRO A 47 10.15 -4.97 9.36
N ILE A 48 9.87 -4.99 10.68
CA ILE A 48 9.16 -3.90 11.37
C ILE A 48 9.94 -2.58 11.27
N GLU A 49 11.26 -2.66 11.19
CA GLU A 49 12.21 -1.56 11.11
C GLU A 49 11.97 -0.69 9.87
N VAL A 50 11.45 -1.27 8.77
CA VAL A 50 11.07 -0.51 7.58
C VAL A 50 9.96 0.49 7.93
N PHE A 51 8.93 0.02 8.63
CA PHE A 51 7.77 0.83 8.99
C PHE A 51 8.07 1.77 10.16
N ASP A 52 8.92 1.36 11.12
CA ASP A 52 9.44 2.23 12.18
C ASP A 52 10.30 3.36 11.61
N GLY A 53 11.09 3.09 10.57
CA GLY A 53 11.84 4.11 9.85
C GLY A 53 10.92 5.18 9.23
N ILE A 54 9.82 4.76 8.59
CA ILE A 54 8.84 5.71 8.02
C ILE A 54 8.17 6.53 9.14
N ARG A 55 7.74 5.88 10.24
CA ARG A 55 7.16 6.57 11.40
C ARG A 55 8.12 7.60 11.97
N LYS A 56 9.39 7.23 12.16
CA LYS A 56 10.43 8.12 12.66
C LYS A 56 10.65 9.31 11.72
N ALA A 57 10.83 9.06 10.42
CA ALA A 57 11.05 10.14 9.44
C ALA A 57 9.86 11.10 9.38
N GLN A 58 8.63 10.59 9.55
CA GLN A 58 7.44 11.42 9.59
C GLN A 58 7.42 12.32 10.84
N MET A 59 7.79 11.77 12.00
CA MET A 59 7.87 12.53 13.25
C MET A 59 9.00 13.57 13.23
N ASP A 60 10.15 13.22 12.66
CA ASP A 60 11.31 14.10 12.58
C ASP A 60 11.04 15.26 11.60
N ASN A 61 10.56 14.95 10.39
CA ASN A 61 10.23 15.94 9.36
C ASN A 61 9.31 15.37 8.27
N ARG A 62 8.00 15.31 8.51
CA ARG A 62 7.02 14.85 7.50
C ARG A 62 7.09 15.62 6.18
N ALA A 63 7.39 16.92 6.22
CA ALA A 63 7.40 17.74 5.02
C ALA A 63 8.53 17.32 4.06
N GLN A 64 9.68 16.92 4.60
CA GLN A 64 10.79 16.38 3.82
C GLN A 64 10.55 14.93 3.40
N LEU A 65 10.06 14.06 4.32
CA LEU A 65 9.69 12.68 3.97
C LEU A 65 8.75 12.62 2.77
N TYR A 66 7.78 13.55 2.72
CA TYR A 66 6.80 13.64 1.64
C TYR A 66 7.38 14.19 0.33
N ARG A 67 8.61 14.69 0.32
CA ARG A 67 9.41 14.94 -0.88
C ARG A 67 10.22 13.71 -1.26
N ASP A 68 10.83 13.07 -0.28
CA ASP A 68 11.76 11.96 -0.49
C ASP A 68 11.07 10.75 -1.12
N ILE A 69 9.88 10.38 -0.63
CA ILE A 69 9.10 9.23 -1.14
C ILE A 69 8.77 9.38 -2.65
N PRO A 70 8.10 10.45 -3.11
CA PRO A 70 7.78 10.60 -4.52
C PRO A 70 8.99 10.96 -5.40
N SER A 71 10.05 11.54 -4.85
CA SER A 71 11.28 11.82 -5.61
C SER A 71 12.13 10.57 -5.87
N GLY A 72 11.93 9.50 -5.09
CA GLY A 72 12.66 8.25 -5.23
C GLY A 72 11.74 7.06 -5.56
N PRO A 73 11.39 6.24 -4.56
CA PRO A 73 10.84 4.91 -4.78
C PRO A 73 9.41 4.88 -5.34
N PHE A 74 8.56 5.88 -5.04
CA PHE A 74 7.12 5.80 -5.34
C PHE A 74 6.81 5.78 -6.84
N TYR A 75 7.55 6.55 -7.64
CA TYR A 75 7.40 6.61 -9.09
C TYR A 75 8.58 5.94 -9.83
N GLY A 76 9.49 5.28 -9.10
CA GLY A 76 10.73 4.76 -9.67
C GLY A 76 11.67 5.85 -10.20
N PHE A 77 11.56 7.09 -9.72
CA PHE A 77 12.41 8.20 -10.13
C PHE A 77 13.86 8.06 -9.65
N ASN A 78 14.11 7.14 -8.71
CA ASN A 78 15.46 6.71 -8.33
C ASN A 78 16.07 5.67 -9.29
N ARG A 79 15.37 5.22 -10.33
CA ARG A 79 15.92 4.28 -11.32
C ARG A 79 16.82 4.98 -12.34
N PRO A 80 17.92 4.34 -12.80
CA PRO A 80 18.74 4.89 -13.86
C PRO A 80 17.93 5.18 -15.13
N GLY A 81 18.08 6.39 -15.68
CA GLY A 81 17.36 6.81 -16.89
C GLY A 81 15.89 7.18 -16.69
N ALA A 82 15.37 7.17 -15.45
CA ALA A 82 14.00 7.60 -15.17
C ALA A 82 13.79 9.07 -15.55
N LYS A 83 12.69 9.35 -16.26
CA LYS A 83 12.28 10.72 -16.57
C LYS A 83 11.52 11.30 -15.38
N VAL A 84 12.25 12.02 -14.52
CA VAL A 84 11.70 12.67 -13.32
C VAL A 84 10.68 13.74 -13.71
N SER A 85 9.54 13.76 -13.01
CA SER A 85 8.50 14.78 -13.17
C SER A 85 8.30 15.55 -11.86
N GLN A 86 8.77 16.80 -11.83
CA GLN A 86 8.62 17.66 -10.66
C GLN A 86 7.14 17.89 -10.29
N GLY A 87 6.26 18.02 -11.29
CA GLY A 87 4.83 18.20 -11.06
C GLY A 87 4.17 17.02 -10.33
N LEU A 88 4.63 15.78 -10.59
CA LEU A 88 4.13 14.61 -9.85
C LEU A 88 4.63 14.60 -8.40
N ILE A 89 5.90 14.98 -8.18
CA ILE A 89 6.48 15.11 -6.85
C ILE A 89 5.74 16.17 -6.03
N ASP A 90 5.48 17.34 -6.63
CA ASP A 90 4.75 18.43 -5.99
C ASP A 90 3.30 18.08 -5.68
N ALA A 91 2.60 17.42 -6.61
CA ALA A 91 1.22 16.99 -6.41
C ALA A 91 1.10 15.92 -5.32
N TRP A 92 2.04 14.98 -5.24
CA TRP A 92 2.08 13.97 -4.18
C TRP A 92 2.29 14.63 -2.82
N TRP A 93 3.30 15.51 -2.72
CA TRP A 93 3.62 16.23 -1.49
C TRP A 93 2.44 17.10 -1.01
N ALA A 94 1.81 17.82 -1.93
CA ALA A 94 0.69 18.71 -1.61
C ALA A 94 -0.51 17.93 -1.03
N GLN A 95 -0.80 16.73 -1.54
CA GLN A 95 -1.83 15.85 -0.98
C GLN A 95 -1.45 15.35 0.41
N GLY A 96 -0.21 14.87 0.58
CA GLY A 96 0.28 14.39 1.88
C GLY A 96 0.20 15.45 2.98
N MET A 97 0.55 16.70 2.65
CA MET A 97 0.55 17.81 3.62
C MET A 97 -0.84 18.25 4.06
N GLN A 98 -1.86 18.02 3.24
CA GLN A 98 -3.28 18.25 3.60
C GLN A 98 -3.81 17.17 4.58
N GLY A 99 -3.16 16.01 4.64
CA GLY A 99 -3.51 14.95 5.58
C GLY A 99 -3.20 15.33 7.03
N GLY A 100 -4.09 14.94 7.94
CA GLY A 100 -3.85 15.05 9.38
C GLY A 100 -2.58 14.28 9.78
N HIS A 101 -1.71 14.92 10.56
CA HIS A 101 -0.42 14.31 10.95
C HIS A 101 -0.65 12.98 11.66
N LYS A 102 -1.48 12.97 12.71
CA LYS A 102 -1.79 11.75 13.47
C LYS A 102 -2.40 10.66 12.58
N ASN A 103 -3.31 11.02 11.68
CA ASN A 103 -4.00 10.07 10.80
C ASN A 103 -3.01 9.37 9.85
N THR A 104 -2.14 10.15 9.21
CA THR A 104 -1.13 9.61 8.29
C THR A 104 -0.07 8.79 9.04
N TYR A 105 0.31 9.19 10.26
CA TYR A 105 1.22 8.43 11.12
C TYR A 105 0.63 7.06 11.51
N ASP A 106 -0.60 7.02 12.03
CA ASP A 106 -1.28 5.78 12.42
C ASP A 106 -1.54 4.86 11.22
N SER A 107 -1.79 5.45 10.05
CA SER A 107 -2.03 4.71 8.81
C SER A 107 -0.86 3.78 8.46
N ILE A 108 0.38 4.13 8.86
CA ILE A 108 1.55 3.26 8.64
C ILE A 108 1.36 1.89 9.27
N ALA A 109 0.93 1.84 10.53
CA ALA A 109 0.60 0.56 11.17
C ALA A 109 -0.63 -0.08 10.53
N ALA A 110 -1.66 0.70 10.20
CA ALA A 110 -2.88 0.17 9.61
C ALA A 110 -2.63 -0.54 8.26
N PHE A 111 -1.82 0.02 7.36
CA PHE A 111 -1.56 -0.62 6.07
C PHE A 111 -0.54 -1.75 6.13
N SER A 112 0.42 -1.68 7.06
CA SER A 112 1.52 -2.65 7.13
C SER A 112 1.23 -3.85 8.03
N ALA A 113 0.57 -3.61 9.16
CA ALA A 113 0.37 -4.57 10.23
C ALA A 113 -1.04 -5.20 10.26
N THR A 114 -1.95 -4.77 9.37
CA THR A 114 -3.26 -5.41 9.23
C THR A 114 -3.16 -6.63 8.31
N ASP A 115 -3.62 -7.78 8.80
CA ASP A 115 -3.76 -9.00 8.01
C ASP A 115 -5.13 -9.04 7.32
N PHE A 116 -5.11 -9.16 5.99
CA PHE A 116 -6.30 -9.23 5.13
C PHE A 116 -6.54 -10.65 4.58
N ARG A 117 -5.76 -11.66 4.95
CA ARG A 117 -5.89 -13.04 4.41
C ARG A 117 -7.30 -13.61 4.61
N ALA A 118 -7.93 -13.35 5.74
CA ALA A 118 -9.30 -13.77 6.02
C ALA A 118 -10.35 -12.97 5.22
N ASP A 119 -10.05 -11.73 4.90
CA ASP A 119 -10.93 -10.87 4.10
C ASP A 119 -10.90 -11.28 2.62
N LEU A 120 -9.71 -11.53 2.07
CA LEU A 120 -9.52 -11.93 0.67
C LEU A 120 -10.26 -13.24 0.33
N LYS A 121 -10.25 -14.22 1.24
CA LYS A 121 -10.97 -15.50 1.07
C LYS A 121 -12.50 -15.35 0.98
N LYS A 122 -13.04 -14.17 1.31
CA LYS A 122 -14.48 -13.87 1.22
C LYS A 122 -14.86 -13.19 -0.08
N PHE A 123 -13.91 -12.92 -0.96
CA PHE A 123 -14.22 -12.37 -2.27
C PHE A 123 -14.92 -13.43 -3.10
N ASP A 124 -16.14 -13.13 -3.55
CA ASP A 124 -16.96 -13.99 -4.42
C ASP A 124 -17.40 -13.26 -5.71
N VAL A 125 -16.68 -12.19 -6.07
CA VAL A 125 -16.91 -11.39 -7.27
C VAL A 125 -15.65 -11.27 -8.12
N PRO A 126 -15.78 -11.08 -9.45
CA PRO A 126 -14.64 -10.95 -10.33
C PRO A 126 -13.69 -9.84 -9.85
N THR A 127 -12.42 -10.21 -9.66
CA THR A 127 -11.40 -9.33 -9.13
C THR A 127 -10.19 -9.28 -10.05
N LEU A 128 -9.75 -8.07 -10.35
CA LEU A 128 -8.51 -7.83 -11.12
C LEU A 128 -7.41 -7.38 -10.15
N VAL A 129 -6.24 -8.01 -10.24
CA VAL A 129 -5.03 -7.58 -9.53
C VAL A 129 -4.03 -7.02 -10.55
N ILE A 130 -3.60 -5.78 -10.35
CA ILE A 130 -2.58 -5.10 -11.17
C ILE A 130 -1.42 -4.76 -10.25
N HIS A 131 -0.20 -5.18 -10.60
CA HIS A 131 0.98 -4.91 -9.79
C HIS A 131 2.22 -4.79 -10.67
N GLY A 132 3.03 -3.74 -10.46
CA GLY A 132 4.34 -3.61 -11.11
C GLY A 132 5.36 -4.55 -10.46
N ASP A 133 6.17 -5.23 -11.25
CA ASP A 133 7.18 -6.16 -10.74
C ASP A 133 8.39 -5.46 -10.09
N ASP A 134 8.58 -4.17 -10.37
CA ASP A 134 9.61 -3.30 -9.76
C ASP A 134 9.03 -2.34 -8.68
N ASP A 135 7.94 -2.70 -8.03
CA ASP A 135 7.33 -1.89 -6.97
C ASP A 135 8.23 -1.84 -5.71
N GLN A 136 8.73 -0.64 -5.40
CA GLN A 136 9.63 -0.38 -4.27
C GLN A 136 8.90 -0.02 -2.96
N ILE A 137 7.58 0.13 -3.00
CA ILE A 137 6.76 0.49 -1.84
C ILE A 137 6.03 -0.75 -1.31
N VAL A 138 5.39 -1.51 -2.20
CA VAL A 138 4.62 -2.71 -1.89
C VAL A 138 5.18 -3.88 -2.70
N PRO A 139 6.10 -4.69 -2.16
CA PRO A 139 6.77 -5.74 -2.92
C PRO A 139 5.79 -6.78 -3.46
N ILE A 140 5.83 -7.01 -4.78
CA ILE A 140 4.83 -7.80 -5.51
C ILE A 140 4.66 -9.24 -5.01
N ASP A 141 5.74 -9.89 -4.58
CA ASP A 141 5.75 -11.32 -4.24
C ASP A 141 5.03 -11.65 -2.92
N ILE A 142 4.95 -10.68 -2.01
CA ILE A 142 4.23 -10.79 -0.75
C ILE A 142 2.85 -10.12 -0.78
N SER A 143 2.52 -9.45 -1.88
CA SER A 143 1.32 -8.64 -2.04
C SER A 143 0.46 -9.14 -3.21
N GLY A 144 0.55 -8.50 -4.38
CA GLY A 144 -0.27 -8.78 -5.56
C GLY A 144 -0.31 -10.26 -5.95
N ARG A 145 0.85 -10.94 -5.99
CA ARG A 145 0.90 -12.38 -6.33
C ARG A 145 0.21 -13.26 -5.29
N GLN A 146 0.24 -12.90 -4.02
CA GLN A 146 -0.43 -13.68 -2.97
C GLN A 146 -1.93 -13.35 -2.89
N SER A 147 -2.30 -12.09 -3.09
CA SER A 147 -3.71 -11.68 -3.19
C SER A 147 -4.42 -12.45 -4.31
N ALA A 148 -3.81 -12.52 -5.49
CA ALA A 148 -4.36 -13.25 -6.63
C ALA A 148 -4.50 -14.77 -6.40
N LYS A 149 -3.76 -15.36 -5.45
CA LYS A 149 -3.89 -16.78 -5.09
C LYS A 149 -4.98 -17.04 -4.05
N LEU A 150 -5.35 -16.01 -3.28
CA LEU A 150 -6.29 -16.11 -2.16
C LEU A 150 -7.73 -15.76 -2.54
N ILE A 151 -7.92 -15.11 -3.68
CA ILE A 151 -9.22 -14.76 -4.29
C ILE A 151 -9.54 -15.83 -5.34
#